data_AF-H5WS71-F1
#
_entry.id   AF-H5WS71-F1
#
_cell.length_a   1.000
_cell.length_b   1.000
_cell.length_c   1.000
_cell.angle_alpha   90.00
_cell.angle_beta   90.00
_cell.angle_gamma   90.00
#
_symmetry.space_group_name_H-M   'P 1'
#
loop_
_entity.id
_entity.type
_entity.pdbx_description
1 polymer ?
#
loop_
_entity_poly.entity_id
_entity_poly.type
_entity_poly.pdbx_seq_one_letter_code
_entity_poly.pdbx_strand_id
1 'polypeptide(L)'
;MNLLPAYQPPDASRAGVAAGLAPLLVLLGFVAVVLRWLEPDTGLAALLACALWVAYEMHQYQRGIDRYNADYVRCHLAWRSPTTLEGLAQAGQLPEPTRSFVHQYLASGCEWQRDRPQI
;
A
#
# COMPACT_ATOMS: atom_id res chain seq x y z
N MET A 1 18.02 -12.31 -16.38
CA MET A 1 16.60 -12.11 -16.71
C MET A 1 15.86 -11.81 -15.42
N ASN A 2 15.51 -10.55 -15.16
CA ASN A 2 14.68 -10.19 -14.01
C ASN A 2 13.23 -10.53 -14.35
N LEU A 3 12.75 -11.66 -13.84
CA LEU A 3 11.41 -12.21 -14.13
C LEU A 3 10.27 -11.46 -13.43
N LEU A 4 10.57 -10.45 -12.61
CA LEU A 4 9.58 -9.67 -11.89
C LEU A 4 9.77 -8.18 -12.22
N PRO A 5 8.70 -7.44 -12.57
CA PRO A 5 8.77 -6.00 -12.76
C PRO A 5 9.27 -5.35 -11.47
N ALA A 6 10.11 -4.32 -11.60
CA ALA A 6 10.65 -3.57 -10.46
C ALA A 6 9.49 -3.07 -9.59
N TYR A 7 9.39 -3.61 -8.39
CA TYR A 7 8.30 -3.37 -7.47
C TYR A 7 8.72 -2.26 -6.52
N GLN A 8 8.17 -1.06 -6.68
CA GLN A 8 8.51 0.10 -5.87
C GLN A 8 7.29 0.52 -5.04
N PRO A 9 7.37 0.48 -3.70
CA PRO A 9 6.28 0.94 -2.86
C PRO A 9 6.05 2.45 -3.02
N PRO A 10 4.83 2.94 -2.78
CA PRO A 10 4.55 4.37 -2.81
C PRO A 10 5.44 5.13 -1.81
N ASP A 11 6.00 6.25 -2.25
CA ASP A 11 6.86 7.10 -1.42
C ASP A 11 6.03 7.83 -0.36
N ALA A 12 6.32 7.57 0.92
CA ALA A 12 5.66 8.16 2.07
C ALA A 12 6.30 9.50 2.50
N SER A 13 7.38 9.95 1.86
CA SER A 13 8.15 11.12 2.27
C SER A 13 7.28 12.38 2.43
N ARG A 14 6.48 12.70 1.42
CA ARG A 14 5.62 13.90 1.41
C ARG A 14 4.51 13.85 2.45
N ALA A 15 3.87 12.70 2.57
CA ALA A 15 2.84 12.42 3.57
C ALA A 15 3.41 12.57 4.99
N GLY A 16 4.60 12.01 5.24
CA GLY A 16 5.30 12.13 6.50
C GLY A 16 5.69 13.58 6.83
N VAL A 17 6.20 14.33 5.85
CA VAL A 17 6.51 15.76 6.01
C VAL A 17 5.28 16.57 6.37
N ALA A 18 4.16 16.36 5.67
CA ALA A 18 2.92 17.06 5.96
C ALA A 18 2.40 16.75 7.37
N ALA A 19 2.40 15.46 7.76
CA ALA A 19 1.99 15.03 9.10
C ALA A 19 2.90 15.57 10.22
N GLY A 20 4.20 15.74 9.94
CA GLY A 20 5.16 16.27 10.91
C GLY A 20 5.17 17.80 11.01
N LEU A 21 5.07 18.51 9.88
CA LEU A 21 5.17 19.98 9.84
C LEU A 21 3.86 20.69 10.15
N ALA A 22 2.71 20.16 9.72
CA ALA A 22 1.43 20.84 9.92
C ALA A 22 1.13 21.16 11.40
N PRO A 23 1.37 20.26 12.38
CA PRO A 23 1.18 20.58 13.79
C PRO A 23 2.09 21.73 14.28
N LEU A 24 3.33 21.79 13.78
CA LEU A 24 4.28 22.86 14.14
C LEU A 24 3.81 24.21 13.59
N LEU A 25 3.34 24.24 12.34
CA LEU A 25 2.81 25.45 11.71
C LEU A 25 1.55 25.95 12.44
N VAL A 26 0.64 25.04 12.80
CA VAL A 26 -0.55 25.38 13.58
C VAL A 26 -0.19 25.91 14.96
N LEU A 27 0.77 25.27 15.65
CA LEU A 27 1.24 25.73 16.97
C LEU A 27 1.85 27.13 16.89
N LEU A 28 2.72 27.37 15.91
CA LEU A 28 3.33 28.68 15.69
C LEU A 28 2.28 29.75 15.37
N GLY A 29 1.32 29.44 14.50
CA GLY A 29 0.20 30.33 14.20
C GLY A 29 -0.64 30.66 15.44
N PHE A 30 -0.96 29.66 16.25
CA PHE A 30 -1.67 29.85 17.51
C PHE A 30 -0.91 30.75 18.49
N VAL A 31 0.39 30.50 18.68
CA VAL A 31 1.25 31.35 19.54
C VAL A 31 1.29 32.78 19.02
N ALA A 32 1.40 32.99 17.71
CA ALA A 32 1.40 34.33 17.12
C ALA A 32 0.08 35.08 17.34
N VAL A 33 -1.06 34.39 17.30
CA VAL A 33 -2.37 34.98 17.65
C VAL A 33 -2.43 35.36 19.13
N VAL A 34 -1.97 34.48 20.03
CA VAL A 34 -1.94 34.75 21.48
C VAL A 34 -1.04 35.94 21.83
N LEU A 35 0.11 36.06 21.17
CA LEU A 35 1.02 37.20 21.30
C LEU A 35 0.54 38.48 20.59
N ARG A 36 -0.62 38.42 19.91
CA ARG A 36 -1.22 39.52 19.12
C ARG A 36 -0.33 39.99 17.96
N TRP A 37 0.54 39.11 17.45
CA TRP A 37 1.32 39.34 16.24
C TRP A 37 0.53 39.03 14.97
N LEU A 38 -0.56 38.27 15.11
CA LEU A 38 -1.44 37.86 14.03
C LEU A 38 -2.90 38.09 14.41
N GLU A 39 -3.72 38.49 13.45
CA GLU A 39 -5.16 38.56 13.65
C GLU A 39 -5.77 37.16 13.77
N PRO A 40 -6.80 36.96 14.60
CA PRO A 40 -7.45 35.65 14.78
C PRO A 40 -7.94 35.03 13.48
N ASP A 41 -8.48 35.84 12.56
CA ASP A 41 -8.99 35.37 11.27
C ASP A 41 -7.86 34.78 10.41
N THR A 42 -6.67 35.38 10.47
CA THR A 42 -5.49 34.87 9.76
C THR A 42 -5.00 33.56 10.40
N GLY A 43 -5.05 33.45 11.73
CA GLY A 43 -4.72 32.21 12.44
C GLY A 43 -5.65 31.06 12.10
N LEU A 44 -6.96 31.34 12.02
CA LEU A 44 -7.97 30.36 11.60
C LEU A 44 -7.76 29.92 10.15
N ALA A 45 -7.48 30.86 9.25
CA ALA A 45 -7.17 30.55 7.86
C ALA A 45 -5.93 29.65 7.72
N ALA A 46 -4.88 29.92 8.49
CA ALA A 46 -3.67 29.09 8.52
C ALA A 46 -3.96 27.66 9.01
N LEU A 47 -4.79 27.50 10.04
CA LEU A 47 -5.21 26.19 10.54
C LEU A 47 -5.97 25.40 9.49
N LEU A 48 -6.94 26.04 8.82
CA LEU A 48 -7.71 25.40 7.75
C LEU A 48 -6.83 25.02 6.56
N ALA A 49 -5.90 25.88 6.16
CA ALA A 49 -4.94 25.59 5.10
C ALA A 49 -4.06 24.39 5.43
N CYS A 50 -3.55 24.30 6.68
CA CYS A 50 -2.77 23.16 7.13
C CYS A 50 -3.59 21.86 7.13
N ALA A 51 -4.84 21.91 7.61
CA ALA A 51 -5.72 20.75 7.62
C ALA A 51 -6.00 20.24 6.20
N LEU A 52 -6.30 21.15 5.26
CA LEU A 52 -6.52 20.81 3.85
C LEU A 52 -5.26 20.24 3.19
N TRP A 53 -4.09 20.80 3.50
CA TRP A 53 -2.83 20.30 2.96
C TRP A 53 -2.53 18.87 3.43
N VAL A 54 -2.68 18.60 4.74
CA VAL A 54 -2.50 17.24 5.27
C VAL A 54 -3.50 16.26 4.64
N ALA A 55 -4.78 16.64 4.58
CA ALA A 55 -5.81 15.81 3.96
C ALA A 55 -5.49 15.50 2.49
N TYR A 56 -5.00 16.50 1.75
CA TYR A 56 -4.56 16.33 0.37
C TYR A 56 -3.39 15.36 0.23
N GLU A 57 -2.33 15.52 1.02
CA GLU A 57 -1.15 14.64 0.95
C GLU A 57 -1.48 13.20 1.37
N MET A 58 -2.31 13.02 2.41
CA MET A 58 -2.81 11.70 2.81
C MET A 58 -3.65 11.06 1.71
N HIS A 59 -4.53 11.83 1.05
CA HIS A 59 -5.35 11.33 -0.04
C HIS A 59 -4.48 10.89 -1.24
N GLN A 60 -3.45 11.66 -1.59
CA GLN A 60 -2.53 11.27 -2.67
C GLN A 60 -1.73 10.02 -2.32
N TYR A 61 -1.25 9.92 -1.08
CA TYR A 61 -0.55 8.73 -0.61
C TYR A 61 -1.46 7.48 -0.64
N GLN A 62 -2.70 7.60 -0.18
CA GLN A 62 -3.68 6.51 -0.23
C GLN A 62 -3.96 6.07 -1.67
N ARG A 63 -4.13 7.01 -2.61
CA ARG A 63 -4.28 6.66 -4.03
C ARG A 63 -3.07 5.93 -4.59
N GLY A 64 -1.86 6.26 -4.11
CA GLY A 64 -0.63 5.54 -4.43
C GLY A 64 -0.68 4.09 -3.95
N ILE A 65 -1.09 3.88 -2.70
CA ILE A 65 -1.30 2.54 -2.12
C ILE A 65 -2.35 1.76 -2.90
N ASP A 66 -3.49 2.36 -3.23
CA ASP A 66 -4.58 1.65 -3.91
C ASP A 66 -4.14 1.18 -5.30
N ARG A 67 -3.40 2.01 -6.04
CA ARG A 67 -2.80 1.62 -7.33
C ARG A 67 -1.78 0.50 -7.17
N TYR A 68 -0.88 0.65 -6.21
CA TYR A 68 0.12 -0.36 -5.89
C TYR A 68 -0.53 -1.71 -5.53
N ASN A 69 -1.59 -1.69 -4.73
CA ASN A 69 -2.35 -2.89 -4.36
C ASN A 69 -3.07 -3.49 -5.57
N ALA A 70 -3.67 -2.68 -6.43
CA ALA A 70 -4.30 -3.16 -7.66
C ALA A 70 -3.29 -3.84 -8.60
N ASP A 71 -2.11 -3.25 -8.76
CA ASP A 71 -1.02 -3.83 -9.55
C ASP A 71 -0.44 -5.10 -8.90
N TYR A 72 -0.32 -5.13 -7.58
CA TYR A 72 0.06 -6.33 -6.84
C TYR A 72 -0.96 -7.45 -7.02
N VAL A 73 -2.26 -7.17 -6.89
CA VAL A 73 -3.32 -8.16 -7.12
C VAL A 73 -3.24 -8.69 -8.55
N ARG A 74 -3.14 -7.79 -9.54
CA ARG A 74 -3.10 -8.17 -10.96
C ARG A 74 -1.87 -9.00 -11.32
N CYS A 75 -0.68 -8.63 -10.83
CA CYS A 75 0.55 -9.28 -11.23
C CYS A 75 0.93 -10.46 -10.32
N HIS A 76 0.70 -10.35 -9.01
CA HIS A 76 1.15 -11.30 -7.98
C HIS A 76 0.04 -12.19 -7.40
N LEU A 77 -1.24 -11.81 -7.45
CA LEU A 77 -2.31 -12.71 -7.02
C LEU A 77 -2.96 -13.44 -8.18
N ALA A 78 -2.99 -12.85 -9.39
CA ALA A 78 -3.53 -13.53 -10.56
C ALA A 78 -2.78 -14.84 -10.87
N TRP A 79 -1.44 -14.88 -10.79
CA TRP A 79 -0.69 -16.12 -11.02
C TRP A 79 -0.93 -17.21 -9.96
N ARG A 80 -1.35 -16.82 -8.75
CA ARG A 80 -1.74 -17.72 -7.67
C ARG A 80 -3.23 -18.09 -7.70
N SER A 81 -4.00 -17.53 -8.63
CA SER A 81 -5.42 -17.85 -8.70
C SER A 81 -5.62 -19.33 -9.05
N PRO A 82 -6.61 -20.00 -8.44
CA PRO A 82 -6.89 -21.41 -8.68
C PRO A 82 -7.05 -21.70 -10.17
N THR A 83 -7.75 -20.80 -10.88
CA THR A 83 -8.01 -20.90 -12.32
C THR A 83 -6.74 -20.82 -13.18
N THR A 84 -5.80 -19.94 -12.83
CA THR A 84 -4.51 -19.84 -13.56
C THR A 84 -3.64 -21.07 -13.30
N LEU A 85 -3.64 -21.57 -12.07
CA LEU A 85 -2.90 -22.78 -11.68
C LEU A 85 -3.50 -24.05 -12.31
N GLU A 86 -4.83 -24.15 -12.37
CA GLU A 86 -5.54 -25.22 -13.09
C GLU A 86 -5.23 -25.19 -14.58
N GLY A 87 -5.25 -24.00 -15.21
CA GLY A 87 -4.88 -23.84 -16.62
C GLY A 87 -3.44 -24.28 -16.89
N LEU A 88 -2.50 -23.94 -16.01
CA LEU A 88 -1.10 -24.38 -16.11
C LEU A 88 -0.97 -25.90 -15.90
N ALA A 89 -1.70 -26.49 -14.96
CA ALA A 89 -1.74 -27.94 -14.74
C ALA A 89 -2.27 -28.71 -15.96
N GLN A 90 -3.33 -28.18 -16.59
CA GLN A 90 -3.96 -28.75 -17.79
C GLN A 90 -3.10 -28.58 -19.05
N ALA A 91 -2.33 -27.49 -19.16
CA ALA A 91 -1.45 -27.24 -20.30
C ALA A 91 -0.31 -28.27 -20.44
N GLY A 92 -0.07 -29.12 -19.44
CA GLY A 92 0.82 -30.30 -19.53
C GLY A 92 2.32 -30.00 -19.63
N GLN A 93 2.73 -28.73 -19.66
CA GLN A 93 4.13 -28.30 -19.85
C GLN A 93 4.92 -28.12 -18.53
N LEU A 94 4.29 -28.36 -17.37
CA LEU A 94 4.95 -28.23 -16.07
C LEU A 94 5.85 -29.45 -15.77
N PRO A 95 7.06 -29.25 -15.21
CA PRO A 95 7.85 -30.32 -14.61
C PRO A 95 7.08 -31.05 -13.51
N GLU A 96 7.32 -32.35 -13.37
CA GLU A 96 6.58 -33.20 -12.44
C GLU A 96 6.53 -32.72 -10.98
N PRO A 97 7.62 -32.24 -10.35
CA PRO A 97 7.54 -31.72 -8.98
C PRO A 97 6.62 -30.49 -8.87
N THR A 98 6.62 -29.62 -9.89
CA THR A 98 5.77 -28.44 -9.93
C THR A 98 4.31 -28.80 -10.14
N ARG A 99 4.03 -29.79 -10.98
CA ARG A 99 2.66 -30.29 -11.22
C ARG A 99 2.07 -30.93 -9.97
N SER A 100 2.84 -31.77 -9.27
CA SER A 100 2.42 -32.41 -8.02
C SER A 100 2.11 -31.37 -6.93
N PHE A 101 2.96 -30.36 -6.79
CA PHE A 101 2.73 -29.23 -5.89
C PHE A 101 1.44 -28.47 -6.21
N VAL A 102 1.22 -28.11 -7.47
CA VAL A 102 0.01 -27.38 -7.90
C VAL A 102 -1.26 -28.19 -7.60
N HIS A 103 -1.26 -29.49 -7.88
CA HIS A 103 -2.39 -30.35 -7.55
C HIS A 103 -2.66 -30.45 -6.05
N GLN A 104 -1.61 -30.59 -5.22
CA GLN A 104 -1.77 -30.61 -3.76
C GLN A 104 -2.28 -29.27 -3.22
N TYR A 105 -1.79 -28.16 -3.74
CA TYR A 105 -2.21 -26.82 -3.34
C TYR A 105 -3.66 -26.52 -3.72
N LEU A 106 -4.11 -26.94 -4.91
CA LEU A 106 -5.52 -26.82 -5.30
C LEU A 106 -6.41 -27.73 -4.44
N ALA A 107 -5.97 -28.96 -4.16
CA ALA A 107 -6.69 -29.91 -3.32
C ALA A 107 -6.82 -29.45 -1.85
N SER A 108 -5.90 -28.61 -1.35
CA SER A 108 -5.98 -28.02 -0.01
C SER A 108 -6.87 -26.77 0.07
N GLY A 109 -7.61 -26.44 -0.99
CA GLY A 109 -8.46 -25.25 -1.03
C GLY A 109 -7.66 -23.95 -1.15
N CYS A 110 -6.45 -23.99 -1.71
CA CYS A 110 -5.52 -22.86 -1.81
C CYS A 110 -5.02 -22.31 -0.46
N GLU A 111 -5.24 -23.05 0.63
CA GLU A 111 -4.60 -22.81 1.91
C GLU A 111 -3.31 -23.64 1.98
N TRP A 112 -2.16 -22.97 1.90
CA TRP A 112 -0.87 -23.64 2.13
C TRP A 112 -0.53 -23.58 3.61
N GLN A 113 -0.72 -24.70 4.32
CA GLN A 113 -0.21 -24.88 5.68
C GLN A 113 1.32 -24.90 5.64
N ARG A 114 1.95 -23.78 6.01
CA ARG A 114 3.40 -23.65 6.13
C ARG A 114 3.98 -24.57 7.24
N ASP A 115 3.14 -25.00 8.16
CA ASP A 115 3.48 -25.85 9.30
C ASP A 115 2.71 -27.17 9.24
N ARG A 116 3.29 -28.19 8.59
CA ARG A 116 3.02 -29.58 9.00
C ARG A 116 4.23 -30.07 9.78
N PRO A 117 4.09 -30.48 11.05
CA PRO A 117 5.17 -31.16 11.75
C PRO A 117 5.50 -32.44 10.96
N GLN A 118 6.78 -32.57 10.60
CA GLN A 118 7.30 -33.84 10.11
C GLN A 118 7.20 -34.83 11.27
N ILE A 119 6.51 -35.94 11.02
CA ILE A 119 6.35 -37.06 11.95
C ILE A 119 7.73 -37.60 12.32
#